data_AF-A0A0F9LUA5-F1
#
_entry.id   AF-A0A0F9LUA5-F1
#
_cell.length_a   1.000
_cell.length_b   1.000
_cell.length_c   1.000
_cell.angle_alpha   90.00
_cell.angle_beta   90.00
_cell.angle_gamma   90.00
#
_symmetry.space_group_name_H-M   'P 1'
#
loop_
_entity.id
_entity.type
_entity.pdbx_description
1 polymer ?
#
loop_
_entity_poly.entity_id
_entity_poly.type
_entity_poly.pdbx_seq_one_letter_code
_entity_poly.pdbx_strand_id
1 'polypeptide(L)'
;FAAAFITPILLAFSLNHLYKKSVNKKAIVAIFVLGISFWLSAWWYHGDLGHKILLEKKKDHIDLYTLSPGFKKILKMNEESSENYRVLFLPAVLSPSFVKTKYQNKAQGVQPEYLYLRNPTFVAEFNSYASTIQHTFEKNVAVDYLNFLRLFSVKNIVLRSDVNPNFTESGKFWDSKKVKKTLDSYKWLEKYFEGEYEVGYRIKSKYFLPRIYSTTQLVFVSGKQDNVDKIASLNQPQDRKGFIFSESITKKQMTFILGKSAEFVTADYAKNLSSLKTVDGKYAISKDGKYEVFIYSNNKFWEKEIDYFSIKENGRIPIIKNVVSESSGWLSLGAMVLKKGNHKISFTAVDNNGKMMHMNETFIALRLRSSSLGDRPKVSFTRINPAKFRARVTDVTNPYLLVFSESFNSGWKAYHGRINWFQSLWAKPIAEDKHFSVNGYANAWYIDKQSDQDITLYYWPQTLFYIGLILSGLLLIGLLTYLTLDWLKSRTNMAGS
;
A
#
# COMPACT_ATOMS: atom_id res chain seq x y z
N PHE A 1 -15.94 5.03 -29.77
CA PHE A 1 -15.65 6.25 -28.97
C PHE A 1 -16.20 7.52 -29.63
N ALA A 2 -15.89 7.82 -30.90
CA ALA A 2 -16.42 9.02 -31.59
C ALA A 2 -17.96 9.14 -31.59
N ALA A 3 -18.68 8.05 -31.89
CA ALA A 3 -20.15 8.04 -31.87
C ALA A 3 -20.75 8.37 -30.48
N ALA A 4 -20.09 8.00 -29.38
CA ALA A 4 -20.58 8.26 -28.03
C ALA A 4 -20.48 9.73 -27.60
N PHE A 5 -19.61 10.52 -28.24
CA PHE A 5 -19.45 11.95 -27.98
C PHE A 5 -20.16 12.83 -29.02
N ILE A 6 -20.14 12.41 -30.29
CA ILE A 6 -20.77 13.15 -31.38
C ILE A 6 -22.29 13.06 -31.27
N THR A 7 -22.84 11.90 -30.91
CA THR A 7 -24.30 11.72 -30.85
C THR A 7 -24.98 12.61 -29.82
N PRO A 8 -24.51 12.74 -28.55
CA PRO A 8 -25.10 13.68 -27.59
C PRO A 8 -25.01 15.14 -28.01
N ILE A 9 -23.90 15.53 -28.64
CA ILE A 9 -23.69 16.90 -29.12
C ILE A 9 -24.67 17.21 -30.26
N LEU A 10 -24.79 16.31 -31.25
CA LEU A 10 -25.77 16.45 -32.32
C LEU A 10 -27.21 16.41 -31.80
N LEU A 11 -27.50 15.58 -30.80
CA LEU A 11 -28.80 15.57 -30.12
C LEU A 11 -29.09 16.92 -29.46
N ALA A 12 -28.11 17.50 -28.76
CA ALA A 12 -28.25 18.79 -28.08
C ALA A 12 -28.44 19.95 -29.08
N PHE A 13 -27.68 19.96 -30.17
CA PHE A 13 -27.88 20.95 -31.25
C PHE A 13 -29.23 20.80 -31.94
N SER A 14 -29.65 19.55 -32.20
CA SER A 14 -30.97 19.26 -32.79
C SER A 14 -32.09 19.70 -31.85
N LEU A 15 -31.97 19.41 -30.55
CA LEU A 15 -32.92 19.84 -29.54
C LEU A 15 -33.00 21.37 -29.45
N ASN A 16 -31.86 22.07 -29.45
CA ASN A 16 -31.81 23.53 -29.42
C ASN A 16 -32.43 24.14 -30.69
N HIS A 17 -32.15 23.57 -31.86
CA HIS A 17 -32.73 24.01 -33.13
C HIS A 17 -34.26 23.87 -33.10
N LEU A 18 -34.76 22.70 -32.69
CA LEU A 18 -36.18 22.41 -32.60
C LEU A 18 -36.88 23.26 -31.53
N TYR A 19 -36.24 23.48 -30.38
CA TYR A 19 -36.74 24.34 -29.31
C TYR A 19 -36.89 25.80 -29.74
N LYS A 20 -35.93 26.33 -30.52
CA LYS A 20 -35.99 27.70 -31.03
C LYS A 20 -37.10 27.91 -32.08
N LYS A 21 -37.37 26.90 -32.91
CA LYS A 21 -38.35 26.99 -34.02
C LYS A 21 -39.79 26.63 -33.65
N SER A 22 -40.02 26.02 -32.48
CA SER A 22 -41.35 25.52 -32.13
C SER A 22 -42.19 26.50 -31.32
N VAL A 23 -43.48 26.53 -31.64
CA VAL A 23 -44.51 27.28 -30.91
C VAL A 23 -44.77 26.66 -29.53
N ASN A 24 -44.61 25.34 -29.39
CA ASN A 24 -44.87 24.62 -28.14
C ASN A 24 -43.59 24.01 -27.56
N LYS A 25 -42.72 24.90 -27.05
CA LYS A 25 -41.40 24.59 -26.47
C LYS A 25 -41.44 23.50 -25.40
N LYS A 26 -42.51 23.46 -24.60
CA LYS A 26 -42.69 22.47 -23.53
C LYS A 26 -42.88 21.04 -24.08
N ALA A 27 -43.59 20.89 -25.20
CA ALA A 27 -43.83 19.59 -25.83
C ALA A 27 -42.54 18.96 -26.37
N ILE A 28 -41.63 19.76 -26.93
CA ILE A 28 -40.35 19.26 -27.46
C ILE A 28 -39.45 18.73 -26.34
N VAL A 29 -39.34 19.47 -25.25
CA VAL A 29 -38.58 19.02 -24.08
C VAL A 29 -39.21 17.75 -23.51
N ALA A 30 -40.54 17.68 -23.40
CA ALA A 30 -41.23 16.49 -22.91
C ALA A 30 -41.01 15.25 -23.80
N ILE A 31 -41.12 15.38 -25.13
CA ILE A 31 -40.87 14.28 -26.07
C ILE A 31 -39.43 13.80 -25.97
N PHE A 32 -38.47 14.71 -25.84
CA PHE A 32 -37.05 14.37 -25.73
C PHE A 32 -36.74 13.68 -24.40
N VAL A 33 -37.30 14.17 -23.29
CA VAL A 33 -37.20 13.53 -21.97
C VAL A 33 -37.84 12.14 -22.00
N LEU A 34 -39.00 11.97 -22.63
CA LEU A 34 -39.64 10.66 -22.80
C LEU A 34 -38.81 9.73 -23.70
N GLY A 35 -38.21 10.24 -24.77
CA GLY A 35 -37.32 9.47 -25.64
C GLY A 35 -36.05 9.01 -24.94
N ILE A 36 -35.41 9.89 -24.15
CA ILE A 36 -34.27 9.52 -23.31
C ILE A 36 -34.69 8.54 -22.23
N SER A 37 -35.84 8.77 -21.58
CA SER A 37 -36.35 7.87 -20.55
C SER A 37 -36.64 6.49 -21.13
N PHE A 38 -37.22 6.42 -22.34
CA PHE A 38 -37.47 5.18 -23.06
C PHE A 38 -36.18 4.49 -23.52
N TRP A 39 -35.20 5.26 -23.99
CA TRP A 39 -33.89 4.73 -24.41
C TRP A 39 -33.10 4.19 -23.22
N LEU A 40 -33.11 4.91 -22.09
CA LEU A 40 -32.58 4.44 -20.82
C LEU A 40 -33.39 3.24 -20.30
N SER A 41 -34.72 3.22 -20.48
CA SER A 41 -35.58 2.15 -19.97
C SER A 41 -35.67 0.93 -20.87
N ALA A 42 -35.27 0.97 -22.15
CA ALA A 42 -35.32 -0.18 -23.04
C ALA A 42 -34.43 -1.33 -22.53
N TRP A 43 -33.33 -0.99 -21.84
CA TRP A 43 -32.51 -1.96 -21.10
C TRP A 43 -33.14 -2.41 -19.78
N TRP A 44 -34.00 -1.57 -19.18
CA TRP A 44 -34.76 -1.90 -17.96
C TRP A 44 -36.00 -2.74 -18.25
N TYR A 45 -36.56 -2.66 -19.46
CA TYR A 45 -37.81 -3.32 -19.85
C TYR A 45 -37.69 -4.85 -19.81
N HIS A 46 -36.53 -5.39 -20.17
CA HIS A 46 -36.25 -6.83 -20.07
C HIS A 46 -35.57 -7.23 -18.76
N GLY A 47 -35.03 -6.27 -18.00
CA GLY A 47 -34.25 -6.53 -16.78
C GLY A 47 -33.00 -7.41 -17.01
N ASP A 48 -32.66 -7.70 -18.26
CA ASP A 48 -31.56 -8.56 -18.67
C ASP A 48 -30.48 -7.71 -19.32
N LEU A 49 -29.33 -7.56 -18.65
CA LEU A 49 -28.14 -6.89 -19.20
C LEU A 49 -27.43 -7.76 -20.27
N GLY A 50 -28.21 -8.49 -21.05
CA GLY A 50 -27.76 -9.46 -22.04
C GLY A 50 -27.32 -10.81 -21.48
N HIS A 51 -27.51 -11.11 -20.19
CA HIS A 51 -27.13 -12.40 -19.62
C HIS A 51 -27.88 -13.56 -20.28
N LYS A 52 -29.22 -13.57 -20.23
CA LYS A 52 -30.02 -14.69 -20.78
C LYS A 52 -29.86 -14.79 -22.29
N ILE A 53 -29.97 -13.65 -22.98
CA ILE A 53 -29.85 -13.60 -24.45
C ILE A 53 -28.50 -14.12 -24.94
N LEU A 54 -27.40 -13.77 -24.27
CA LEU A 54 -26.07 -14.21 -24.67
C LEU A 54 -25.78 -15.66 -24.23
N LEU A 55 -26.28 -16.07 -23.06
CA LEU A 55 -26.21 -17.44 -22.58
C LEU A 55 -26.89 -18.42 -23.56
N GLU A 56 -28.13 -18.12 -23.99
CA GLU A 56 -28.86 -18.91 -24.98
C GLU A 56 -28.11 -19.02 -26.32
N LYS A 57 -27.44 -17.92 -26.73
CA LYS A 57 -26.62 -17.86 -27.93
C LYS A 57 -25.23 -18.48 -27.77
N LYS A 58 -24.91 -19.05 -26.61
CA LYS A 58 -23.58 -19.58 -26.26
C LYS A 58 -22.46 -18.56 -26.49
N LYS A 59 -22.75 -17.28 -26.21
CA LYS A 59 -21.79 -16.18 -26.28
C LYS A 59 -21.32 -15.79 -24.89
N ASP A 60 -20.20 -15.07 -24.83
CA ASP A 60 -19.71 -14.46 -23.60
C ASP A 60 -20.78 -13.56 -23.00
N HIS A 61 -21.00 -13.69 -21.70
CA HIS A 61 -22.07 -13.03 -20.97
C HIS A 61 -21.61 -12.67 -19.56
N ILE A 62 -22.26 -11.67 -18.96
CA ILE A 62 -22.01 -11.29 -17.56
C ILE A 62 -22.66 -12.35 -16.68
N ASP A 63 -21.89 -13.05 -15.87
CA ASP A 63 -22.43 -14.04 -14.94
C ASP A 63 -22.58 -13.47 -13.51
N LEU A 64 -23.48 -14.05 -12.72
CA LEU A 64 -23.74 -13.61 -11.36
C LEU A 64 -22.88 -14.41 -10.36
N TYR A 65 -22.07 -13.67 -9.61
CA TYR A 65 -21.25 -14.23 -8.55
C TYR A 65 -22.06 -14.40 -7.25
N THR A 66 -22.11 -15.61 -6.69
CA THR A 66 -22.68 -15.84 -5.36
C THR A 66 -21.56 -16.07 -4.34
N LEU A 67 -21.57 -15.31 -3.24
CA LEU A 67 -20.60 -15.51 -2.16
C LEU A 67 -20.86 -16.86 -1.47
N SER A 68 -19.82 -17.68 -1.33
CA SER A 68 -19.86 -18.92 -0.54
C SER A 68 -20.22 -18.59 0.93
N PRO A 69 -20.87 -19.50 1.68
CA PRO A 69 -21.12 -19.32 3.11
C PRO A 69 -19.84 -19.08 3.92
N GLY A 70 -18.75 -19.74 3.55
CA GLY A 70 -17.44 -19.57 4.18
C GLY A 70 -16.90 -18.16 3.97
N PHE A 71 -16.94 -17.68 2.72
CA PHE A 71 -16.51 -16.33 2.37
C PHE A 71 -17.36 -15.25 3.06
N LYS A 72 -18.70 -15.39 3.07
CA LYS A 72 -19.60 -14.49 3.82
C LYS A 72 -19.22 -14.40 5.30
N LYS A 73 -18.91 -15.56 5.91
CA LYS A 73 -18.50 -15.62 7.33
C LYS A 73 -17.18 -14.91 7.57
N ILE A 74 -16.19 -15.07 6.69
CA ILE A 74 -14.91 -14.34 6.75
C ILE A 74 -15.12 -12.83 6.63
N LEU A 75 -15.92 -12.37 5.65
CA LEU A 75 -16.21 -10.94 5.46
C LEU A 75 -16.85 -10.37 6.73
N LYS A 76 -17.88 -11.04 7.25
CA LYS A 76 -18.56 -10.65 8.49
C LYS A 76 -17.59 -10.56 9.68
N MET A 77 -16.76 -11.58 9.90
CA MET A 77 -15.73 -11.56 10.96
C MET A 77 -14.76 -10.39 10.85
N ASN A 78 -14.43 -9.96 9.63
CA ASN A 78 -13.54 -8.82 9.41
C ASN A 78 -14.25 -7.46 9.57
N GLU A 79 -15.54 -7.38 9.23
CA GLU A 79 -16.35 -6.17 9.39
C GLU A 79 -16.77 -5.90 10.84
N GLU A 80 -17.01 -6.96 11.63
CA GLU A 80 -17.39 -6.86 13.04
C GLU A 80 -16.21 -6.46 13.94
N SER A 81 -14.98 -6.52 13.43
CA SER A 81 -13.82 -6.10 14.21
C SER A 81 -13.79 -4.58 14.38
N SER A 82 -13.69 -4.13 15.63
CA SER A 82 -13.47 -2.72 15.97
C SER A 82 -12.03 -2.25 15.72
N GLU A 83 -11.09 -3.19 15.53
CA GLU A 83 -9.71 -2.87 15.23
C GLU A 83 -9.53 -2.46 13.77
N ASN A 84 -8.67 -1.46 13.54
CA ASN A 84 -8.38 -0.99 12.21
C ASN A 84 -7.10 -1.66 11.67
N TYR A 85 -7.26 -2.57 10.72
CA TYR A 85 -6.19 -3.33 10.09
C TYR A 85 -6.50 -3.60 8.61
N ARG A 86 -5.50 -4.10 7.87
CA ARG A 86 -5.68 -4.61 6.50
C ARG A 86 -5.82 -6.12 6.48
N VAL A 87 -6.58 -6.60 5.50
CA VAL A 87 -6.67 -8.03 5.18
C VAL A 87 -5.89 -8.28 3.90
N LEU A 88 -5.07 -9.32 3.87
CA LEU A 88 -4.42 -9.79 2.64
C LEU A 88 -5.21 -10.97 2.09
N PHE A 89 -5.89 -10.77 0.96
CA PHE A 89 -6.47 -11.88 0.22
C PHE A 89 -5.41 -12.47 -0.70
N LEU A 90 -5.31 -13.80 -0.72
CA LEU A 90 -4.40 -14.56 -1.55
C LEU A 90 -5.22 -15.45 -2.49
N PRO A 91 -5.00 -15.38 -3.81
CA PRO A 91 -4.07 -14.51 -4.50
C PRO A 91 -4.45 -13.03 -4.42
N ALA A 92 -3.44 -12.16 -4.27
CA ALA A 92 -3.61 -10.71 -4.08
C ALA A 92 -3.86 -9.98 -5.40
N VAL A 93 -4.80 -10.46 -6.21
CA VAL A 93 -5.12 -9.87 -7.52
C VAL A 93 -6.47 -9.16 -7.49
N LEU A 94 -6.66 -8.11 -8.28
CA LEU A 94 -7.96 -7.48 -8.49
C LEU A 94 -8.87 -8.38 -9.32
N SER A 95 -8.36 -8.96 -10.40
CA SER A 95 -9.18 -9.61 -11.42
C SER A 95 -8.79 -11.07 -11.70
N PRO A 96 -8.98 -11.99 -10.73
CA PRO A 96 -8.62 -13.39 -10.93
C PRO A 96 -9.49 -14.09 -11.98
N SER A 97 -9.05 -15.30 -12.34
CA SER A 97 -9.91 -16.30 -12.97
C SER A 97 -10.63 -17.08 -11.88
N PHE A 98 -11.95 -17.08 -11.92
CA PHE A 98 -12.79 -17.86 -11.02
C PHE A 98 -12.79 -19.33 -11.44
N VAL A 99 -12.56 -20.22 -10.48
CA VAL A 99 -12.70 -21.67 -10.67
C VAL A 99 -14.18 -22.02 -10.57
N LYS A 100 -14.67 -22.93 -11.40
CA LYS A 100 -16.07 -23.38 -11.32
C LYS A 100 -16.33 -24.06 -9.97
N THR A 101 -17.30 -23.56 -9.23
CA THR A 101 -17.80 -24.15 -7.98
C THR A 101 -19.33 -24.22 -8.04
N LYS A 102 -19.98 -24.64 -6.94
CA LYS A 102 -21.45 -24.54 -6.82
C LYS A 102 -21.97 -23.10 -6.61
N TYR A 103 -21.07 -22.14 -6.38
CA TYR A 103 -21.42 -20.74 -6.11
C TYR A 103 -21.04 -19.78 -7.25
N GLN A 104 -20.25 -20.24 -8.23
CA GLN A 104 -19.79 -19.43 -9.35
C GLN A 104 -19.42 -20.33 -10.56
N ASN A 105 -19.61 -19.84 -11.78
CA ASN A 105 -19.04 -20.51 -12.96
C ASN A 105 -17.58 -20.11 -13.18
N LYS A 106 -16.95 -20.80 -14.14
CA LYS A 106 -15.62 -20.40 -14.63
C LYS A 106 -15.79 -19.08 -15.39
N ALA A 107 -15.24 -18.01 -14.83
CA ALA A 107 -15.33 -16.66 -15.38
C ALA A 107 -14.10 -15.85 -14.99
N GLN A 108 -14.06 -14.59 -15.41
CA GLN A 108 -13.11 -13.60 -14.94
C GLN A 108 -13.88 -12.36 -14.48
N GLY A 109 -13.39 -11.72 -13.42
CA GLY A 109 -13.97 -10.48 -12.93
C GLY A 109 -13.27 -9.98 -11.68
N VAL A 110 -13.77 -8.88 -11.13
CA VAL A 110 -13.23 -8.24 -9.92
C VAL A 110 -13.57 -9.10 -8.69
N GLN A 111 -12.62 -9.24 -7.77
CA GLN A 111 -12.89 -9.97 -6.53
C GLN A 111 -13.95 -9.23 -5.67
N PRO A 112 -14.93 -9.95 -5.10
CA PRO A 112 -16.01 -9.34 -4.31
C PRO A 112 -15.53 -8.60 -3.05
N GLU A 113 -14.43 -9.02 -2.42
CA GLU A 113 -13.86 -8.40 -1.22
C GLU A 113 -13.60 -6.89 -1.37
N TYR A 114 -13.28 -6.43 -2.59
CA TYR A 114 -13.09 -5.01 -2.88
C TYR A 114 -14.37 -4.18 -2.77
N LEU A 115 -15.54 -4.82 -2.94
CA LEU A 115 -16.84 -4.17 -2.89
C LEU A 115 -17.45 -4.20 -1.48
N TYR A 116 -17.18 -5.27 -0.73
CA TYR A 116 -17.83 -5.50 0.57
C TYR A 116 -17.01 -4.98 1.76
N LEU A 117 -15.67 -5.02 1.71
CA LEU A 117 -14.87 -4.72 2.89
C LEU A 117 -14.76 -3.22 3.20
N ARG A 118 -15.06 -2.87 4.45
CA ARG A 118 -14.77 -1.53 5.02
C ARG A 118 -13.28 -1.25 5.24
N ASN A 119 -12.51 -2.33 5.42
CA ASN A 119 -11.07 -2.28 5.63
C ASN A 119 -10.34 -2.56 4.31
N PRO A 120 -9.32 -1.77 3.96
CA PRO A 120 -8.63 -1.93 2.68
C PRO A 120 -7.87 -3.27 2.61
N THR A 121 -7.78 -3.81 1.39
CA THR A 121 -7.01 -5.02 1.03
C THR A 121 -5.85 -4.67 0.08
N PHE A 122 -5.02 -5.65 -0.27
CA PHE A 122 -3.85 -5.52 -1.16
C PHE A 122 -4.16 -6.03 -2.57
N VAL A 123 -3.70 -5.28 -3.57
CA VAL A 123 -3.86 -5.59 -5.00
C VAL A 123 -2.49 -5.52 -5.68
N ALA A 124 -2.03 -6.62 -6.25
CA ALA A 124 -0.75 -6.71 -6.94
C ALA A 124 -0.70 -5.85 -8.21
N GLU A 125 -1.81 -5.70 -8.94
CA GLU A 125 -1.87 -4.94 -10.19
C GLU A 125 -1.61 -3.44 -10.02
N PHE A 126 -1.82 -2.87 -8.82
CA PHE A 126 -1.59 -1.44 -8.54
C PHE A 126 -0.60 -1.19 -7.41
N ASN A 127 -0.01 -2.24 -6.85
CA ASN A 127 0.89 -2.14 -5.72
C ASN A 127 2.08 -3.08 -5.91
N SER A 128 3.25 -2.51 -6.17
CA SER A 128 4.51 -3.25 -6.35
C SER A 128 4.83 -4.14 -5.15
N TYR A 129 4.51 -3.71 -3.93
CA TYR A 129 4.70 -4.50 -2.71
C TYR A 129 3.79 -5.74 -2.66
N ALA A 130 2.54 -5.61 -3.11
CA ALA A 130 1.63 -6.74 -3.20
C ALA A 130 2.05 -7.72 -4.32
N SER A 131 2.54 -7.19 -5.44
CA SER A 131 3.17 -7.98 -6.50
C SER A 131 4.39 -8.74 -5.98
N THR A 132 5.24 -8.14 -5.13
CA THR A 132 6.38 -8.83 -4.49
C THR A 132 5.92 -10.06 -3.70
N ILE A 133 4.88 -9.94 -2.86
CA ILE A 133 4.34 -11.08 -2.09
C ILE A 133 3.86 -12.20 -3.03
N GLN A 134 3.27 -11.85 -4.15
CA GLN A 134 2.76 -12.83 -5.09
C GLN A 134 3.90 -13.60 -5.77
N HIS A 135 4.92 -12.87 -6.24
CA HIS A 135 6.10 -13.46 -6.89
C HIS A 135 6.93 -14.36 -5.96
N THR A 136 6.91 -14.11 -4.66
CA THR A 136 7.70 -14.89 -3.71
C THR A 136 7.12 -16.29 -3.52
N PHE A 137 5.80 -16.47 -3.69
CA PHE A 137 5.18 -17.80 -3.72
C PHE A 137 5.54 -18.60 -4.99
N GLU A 138 5.86 -17.92 -6.10
CA GLU A 138 6.28 -18.55 -7.36
C GLU A 138 7.74 -19.01 -7.31
N LYS A 139 8.65 -18.07 -7.00
CA LYS A 139 10.09 -18.24 -7.21
C LYS A 139 10.79 -18.95 -6.04
N ASN A 140 10.05 -19.42 -5.04
CA ASN A 140 10.59 -19.93 -3.76
C ASN A 140 11.61 -18.97 -3.12
N VAL A 141 11.47 -17.66 -3.38
CA VAL A 141 12.36 -16.66 -2.78
C VAL A 141 12.00 -16.56 -1.30
N ALA A 142 12.98 -16.78 -0.44
CA ALA A 142 12.80 -16.59 0.98
C ALA A 142 12.48 -15.10 1.22
N VAL A 143 11.32 -14.82 1.79
CA VAL A 143 10.93 -13.49 2.25
C VAL A 143 10.48 -13.61 3.69
N ASP A 144 10.93 -12.65 4.50
CA ASP A 144 10.40 -12.47 5.85
C ASP A 144 9.02 -11.81 5.76
N TYR A 145 8.02 -12.63 5.44
CA TYR A 145 6.63 -12.20 5.34
C TYR A 145 6.15 -11.52 6.61
N LEU A 146 6.65 -11.93 7.79
CA LEU A 146 6.24 -11.33 9.04
C LEU A 146 6.66 -9.85 9.09
N ASN A 147 7.95 -9.57 8.92
CA ASN A 147 8.42 -8.20 8.96
C ASN A 147 7.82 -7.35 7.85
N PHE A 148 7.67 -7.91 6.64
CA PHE A 148 7.08 -7.20 5.51
C PHE A 148 5.60 -6.85 5.73
N LEU A 149 4.75 -7.84 6.02
CA LEU A 149 3.30 -7.64 6.14
C LEU A 149 2.91 -6.68 7.28
N ARG A 150 3.71 -6.68 8.35
CA ARG A 150 3.47 -5.78 9.49
C ARG A 150 3.63 -4.31 9.13
N LEU A 151 4.57 -3.95 8.25
CA LEU A 151 4.75 -2.56 7.82
C LEU A 151 3.46 -1.98 7.20
N PHE A 152 2.67 -2.85 6.56
CA PHE A 152 1.40 -2.50 5.96
C PHE A 152 0.19 -2.71 6.86
N SER A 153 0.39 -2.97 8.15
CA SER A 153 -0.68 -3.21 9.12
C SER A 153 -1.62 -4.35 8.73
N VAL A 154 -1.09 -5.38 8.08
CA VAL A 154 -1.84 -6.62 7.82
C VAL A 154 -2.04 -7.35 9.14
N LYS A 155 -3.28 -7.75 9.42
CA LYS A 155 -3.60 -8.60 10.57
C LYS A 155 -4.11 -9.96 10.16
N ASN A 156 -4.99 -10.00 9.16
CA ASN A 156 -5.57 -11.23 8.66
C ASN A 156 -5.08 -11.51 7.24
N ILE A 157 -4.85 -12.79 6.95
CA ILE A 157 -4.52 -13.32 5.63
C ILE A 157 -5.60 -14.33 5.28
N VAL A 158 -6.25 -14.18 4.13
CA VAL A 158 -7.30 -15.08 3.66
C VAL A 158 -6.80 -15.74 2.38
N LEU A 159 -6.59 -17.04 2.43
CA LEU A 159 -6.25 -17.84 1.25
C LEU A 159 -7.53 -18.37 0.61
N ARG A 160 -7.69 -18.13 -0.69
CA ARG A 160 -8.79 -18.62 -1.50
C ARG A 160 -8.29 -19.69 -2.48
N SER A 161 -9.02 -20.80 -2.56
CA SER A 161 -8.77 -21.89 -3.50
C SER A 161 -9.77 -21.93 -4.67
N ASP A 162 -10.82 -21.10 -4.62
CA ASP A 162 -11.83 -20.95 -5.66
C ASP A 162 -11.45 -19.91 -6.74
N VAL A 163 -10.27 -19.32 -6.66
CA VAL A 163 -9.77 -18.34 -7.62
C VAL A 163 -8.29 -18.58 -7.94
N ASN A 164 -7.89 -18.27 -9.16
CA ASN A 164 -6.51 -18.30 -9.61
C ASN A 164 -6.07 -16.91 -10.07
N PRO A 165 -4.82 -16.48 -9.82
CA PRO A 165 -4.30 -15.25 -10.39
C PRO A 165 -4.48 -15.22 -11.91
N ASN A 166 -4.96 -14.11 -12.42
CA ASN A 166 -4.94 -13.80 -13.84
C ASN A 166 -4.16 -12.49 -14.07
N PHE A 167 -3.67 -12.26 -15.28
CA PHE A 167 -2.87 -11.08 -15.65
C PHE A 167 -1.58 -10.85 -14.85
N THR A 168 -1.09 -11.87 -14.16
CA THR A 168 0.16 -11.84 -13.39
C THR A 168 1.01 -13.05 -13.77
N GLU A 169 2.34 -12.93 -13.68
CA GLU A 169 3.25 -14.05 -13.94
C GLU A 169 2.93 -15.28 -13.07
N SER A 170 2.33 -15.03 -11.90
CA SER A 170 1.92 -16.04 -10.92
C SER A 170 0.87 -17.01 -11.42
N GLY A 171 0.04 -16.63 -12.39
CA GLY A 171 -1.07 -17.48 -12.86
C GLY A 171 -0.61 -18.87 -13.31
N LYS A 172 0.63 -19.00 -13.81
CA LYS A 172 1.20 -20.28 -14.28
C LYS A 172 1.69 -21.19 -13.14
N PHE A 173 2.06 -20.63 -12.00
CA PHE A 173 2.74 -21.34 -10.91
C PHE A 173 1.92 -21.38 -9.62
N TRP A 174 0.74 -20.75 -9.61
CA TRP A 174 -0.10 -20.66 -8.44
C TRP A 174 -0.64 -22.03 -8.03
N ASP A 175 -0.33 -22.43 -6.81
CA ASP A 175 -0.87 -23.61 -6.17
C ASP A 175 -1.32 -23.24 -4.74
N SER A 176 -2.64 -23.11 -4.58
CA SER A 176 -3.24 -22.77 -3.29
C SER A 176 -2.90 -23.80 -2.20
N LYS A 177 -2.69 -25.09 -2.53
CA LYS A 177 -2.29 -26.11 -1.55
C LYS A 177 -0.86 -25.89 -1.07
N LYS A 178 0.07 -25.55 -1.98
CA LYS A 178 1.46 -25.20 -1.64
C LYS A 178 1.52 -23.92 -0.78
N VAL A 179 0.74 -22.90 -1.13
CA VAL A 179 0.61 -21.67 -0.33
C VAL A 179 0.06 -21.98 1.05
N LYS A 180 -1.02 -22.79 1.15
CA LYS A 180 -1.59 -23.23 2.42
C LYS A 180 -0.57 -23.93 3.30
N LYS A 181 0.19 -24.89 2.76
CA LYS A 181 1.26 -25.59 3.49
C LYS A 181 2.32 -24.63 4.02
N THR A 182 2.67 -23.61 3.23
CA THR A 182 3.61 -22.56 3.63
C THR A 182 3.05 -21.74 4.79
N LEU A 183 1.79 -21.28 4.69
CA LEU A 183 1.13 -20.52 5.76
C LEU A 183 0.95 -21.35 7.05
N ASP A 184 0.56 -22.62 6.92
CA ASP A 184 0.42 -23.57 8.04
C ASP A 184 1.76 -23.81 8.77
N SER A 185 2.91 -23.59 8.11
CA SER A 185 4.24 -23.74 8.72
C SER A 185 4.66 -22.57 9.63
N TYR A 186 4.02 -21.41 9.51
CA TYR A 186 4.43 -20.20 10.23
C TYR A 186 3.87 -20.16 11.65
N LYS A 187 4.75 -20.29 12.65
CA LYS A 187 4.40 -20.22 14.08
C LYS A 187 3.83 -18.87 14.54
N TRP A 188 4.04 -17.81 13.76
CA TRP A 188 3.51 -16.46 14.04
C TRP A 188 2.08 -16.24 13.52
N LEU A 189 1.54 -17.20 12.75
CA LEU A 189 0.14 -17.24 12.34
C LEU A 189 -0.69 -18.11 13.30
N GLU A 190 -1.97 -17.78 13.38
CA GLU A 190 -3.03 -18.56 14.01
C GLU A 190 -4.14 -18.76 12.98
N LYS A 191 -4.54 -20.00 12.72
CA LYS A 191 -5.68 -20.28 11.85
C LYS A 191 -6.97 -20.05 12.62
N TYR A 192 -7.81 -19.11 12.17
CA TYR A 192 -9.08 -18.78 12.83
C TYR A 192 -10.30 -19.28 12.06
N PHE A 193 -10.14 -19.71 10.81
CA PHE A 193 -11.22 -20.21 9.97
C PHE A 193 -10.69 -21.17 8.89
N GLU A 194 -11.44 -22.24 8.61
CA GLU A 194 -11.21 -23.15 7.49
C GLU A 194 -12.59 -23.55 6.93
N GLY A 195 -12.89 -23.11 5.71
CA GLY A 195 -14.11 -23.38 4.98
C GLY A 195 -13.85 -24.30 3.78
N GLU A 196 -14.83 -24.38 2.88
CA GLU A 196 -14.75 -25.22 1.67
C GLU A 196 -13.71 -24.68 0.68
N TYR A 197 -13.63 -23.35 0.52
CA TYR A 197 -12.72 -22.71 -0.43
C TYR A 197 -11.79 -21.67 0.20
N GLU A 198 -11.99 -21.34 1.48
CA GLU A 198 -11.28 -20.25 2.15
C GLU A 198 -10.60 -20.72 3.44
N VAL A 199 -9.39 -20.23 3.68
CA VAL A 199 -8.68 -20.44 4.95
C VAL A 199 -8.25 -19.08 5.49
N GLY A 200 -8.66 -18.78 6.72
CA GLY A 200 -8.36 -17.53 7.41
C GLY A 200 -7.24 -17.72 8.43
N TYR A 201 -6.17 -16.94 8.26
CA TYR A 201 -5.04 -16.84 9.18
C TYR A 201 -4.96 -15.46 9.81
N ARG A 202 -4.50 -15.40 11.05
CA ARG A 202 -4.31 -14.18 11.82
C ARG A 202 -2.87 -14.08 12.32
N ILE A 203 -2.25 -12.92 12.11
CA ILE A 203 -0.98 -12.59 12.74
C ILE A 203 -1.22 -12.44 14.24
N LYS A 204 -0.51 -13.23 15.06
CA LYS A 204 -0.66 -13.18 16.53
C LYS A 204 -0.38 -11.76 17.03
N SER A 205 -1.15 -11.29 18.02
CA SER A 205 -1.14 -9.89 18.48
C SER A 205 0.24 -9.35 18.86
N LYS A 206 1.11 -10.19 19.43
CA LYS A 206 2.50 -9.80 19.77
C LYS A 206 3.36 -9.44 18.56
N TYR A 207 2.95 -9.83 17.37
CA TYR A 207 3.56 -9.46 16.10
C TYR A 207 2.66 -8.53 15.28
N PHE A 208 1.56 -8.00 15.77
CA PHE A 208 0.78 -7.04 14.98
C PHE A 208 1.40 -5.64 15.08
N LEU A 209 1.43 -4.91 13.96
CA LEU A 209 1.82 -3.49 13.92
C LEU A 209 0.60 -2.65 13.51
N PRO A 210 0.05 -1.82 14.40
CA PRO A 210 -1.18 -1.07 14.12
C PRO A 210 -1.02 -0.02 13.02
N ARG A 211 -2.13 0.43 12.44
CA ARG A 211 -2.16 1.44 11.36
C ARG A 211 -1.62 2.80 11.77
N ILE A 212 -1.77 3.16 13.04
CA ILE A 212 -1.10 4.32 13.64
C ILE A 212 -0.27 3.83 14.80
N TYR A 213 1.03 4.10 14.75
CA TYR A 213 1.96 3.71 15.80
C TYR A 213 3.05 4.77 15.99
N SER A 214 3.71 4.73 17.13
CA SER A 214 4.88 5.56 17.43
C SER A 214 6.16 4.73 17.31
N THR A 215 7.25 5.39 16.93
CA THR A 215 8.58 4.82 17.03
C THR A 215 9.60 5.88 17.40
N THR A 216 10.54 5.53 18.25
CA THR A 216 11.75 6.31 18.49
C THR A 216 12.85 5.85 17.53
N GLN A 217 12.85 4.58 17.11
CA GLN A 217 13.90 3.98 16.30
C GLN A 217 13.80 4.34 14.81
N LEU A 218 14.35 5.50 14.48
CA LEU A 218 14.46 5.99 13.13
C LEU A 218 15.68 5.41 12.41
N VAL A 219 15.44 4.76 11.28
CA VAL A 219 16.48 4.18 10.41
C VAL A 219 16.57 5.02 9.15
N PHE A 220 17.70 5.69 8.96
CA PHE A 220 18.00 6.32 7.69
C PHE A 220 18.53 5.26 6.72
N VAL A 221 17.93 5.18 5.53
CA VAL A 221 18.34 4.28 4.46
C VAL A 221 18.84 5.09 3.27
N SER A 222 20.13 4.96 2.98
CA SER A 222 20.72 5.44 1.72
C SER A 222 20.44 4.42 0.62
N GLY A 223 19.45 4.70 -0.23
CA GLY A 223 19.04 3.79 -1.30
C GLY A 223 17.56 3.95 -1.70
N LYS A 224 17.09 2.95 -2.45
CA LYS A 224 15.72 2.90 -3.01
C LYS A 224 14.73 2.18 -2.09
N GLN A 225 13.49 2.64 -2.10
CA GLN A 225 12.38 2.11 -1.31
C GLN A 225 11.91 0.72 -1.76
N ASP A 226 12.18 0.35 -3.01
CA ASP A 226 11.80 -0.95 -3.58
C ASP A 226 12.40 -2.16 -2.83
N ASN A 227 13.45 -1.95 -2.03
CA ASN A 227 14.11 -2.99 -1.23
C ASN A 227 13.66 -3.02 0.24
N VAL A 228 12.52 -2.39 0.58
CA VAL A 228 12.01 -2.36 1.95
C VAL A 228 11.78 -3.75 2.52
N ASP A 229 11.45 -4.75 1.70
CA ASP A 229 11.30 -6.16 2.09
C ASP A 229 12.57 -6.73 2.72
N LYS A 230 13.72 -6.53 2.07
CA LYS A 230 15.03 -7.01 2.54
C LYS A 230 15.54 -6.17 3.70
N ILE A 231 15.35 -4.86 3.64
CA ILE A 231 15.81 -3.96 4.71
C ILE A 231 15.01 -4.20 6.00
N ALA A 232 13.70 -4.46 5.89
CA ALA A 232 12.88 -4.80 7.05
C ALA A 232 13.31 -6.11 7.70
N SER A 233 13.78 -7.10 6.92
CA SER A 233 14.21 -8.41 7.45
C SER A 233 15.55 -8.38 8.20
N LEU A 234 16.31 -7.28 8.14
CA LEU A 234 17.50 -7.05 8.98
C LEU A 234 17.19 -6.82 10.46
N ASN A 235 15.90 -6.69 10.82
CA ASN A 235 15.48 -6.19 12.12
C ASN A 235 14.50 -7.15 12.81
N GLN A 236 14.50 -7.10 14.13
CA GLN A 236 13.56 -7.91 14.90
C GLN A 236 12.16 -7.30 14.83
N PRO A 237 11.11 -8.12 14.75
CA PRO A 237 9.75 -7.62 14.69
C PRO A 237 9.39 -6.62 15.82
N GLN A 238 9.91 -6.81 17.03
CA GLN A 238 9.52 -6.02 18.19
C GLN A 238 9.98 -4.55 18.16
N ASP A 239 10.97 -4.25 17.33
CA ASP A 239 11.67 -2.97 17.30
C ASP A 239 10.77 -1.83 16.76
N ARG A 240 9.77 -2.15 15.91
CA ARG A 240 8.87 -1.17 15.25
C ARG A 240 9.64 0.00 14.61
N LYS A 241 10.76 -0.30 13.96
CA LYS A 241 11.58 0.70 13.28
C LYS A 241 10.80 1.42 12.18
N GLY A 242 11.13 2.68 11.96
CA GLY A 242 10.67 3.46 10.81
C GLY A 242 11.81 3.64 9.82
N PHE A 243 11.65 3.14 8.59
CA PHE A 243 12.67 3.24 7.55
C PHE A 243 12.44 4.47 6.67
N ILE A 244 13.37 5.41 6.63
CA ILE A 244 13.28 6.58 5.76
C ILE A 244 14.31 6.46 4.65
N PHE A 245 13.84 6.45 3.42
CA PHE A 245 14.69 6.30 2.23
C PHE A 245 15.15 7.65 1.72
N SER A 246 16.43 7.74 1.37
CA SER A 246 17.05 8.97 0.88
C SER A 246 16.38 9.55 -0.37
N GLU A 247 15.83 8.71 -1.24
CA GLU A 247 15.11 9.14 -2.45
C GLU A 247 13.72 9.72 -2.17
N SER A 248 13.15 9.43 -1.00
CA SER A 248 11.78 9.78 -0.64
C SER A 248 11.66 11.10 0.13
N ILE A 249 12.80 11.78 0.38
CA ILE A 249 12.87 12.99 1.20
C ILE A 249 13.65 14.11 0.52
N THR A 250 13.30 15.35 0.85
CA THR A 250 13.99 16.55 0.36
C THR A 250 15.36 16.74 1.01
N LYS A 251 16.23 17.57 0.41
CA LYS A 251 17.53 17.96 1.01
C LYS A 251 17.37 18.59 2.41
N LYS A 252 16.31 19.36 2.63
CA LYS A 252 16.03 19.99 3.94
C LYS A 252 15.68 18.93 5.00
N GLN A 253 14.79 17.99 4.64
CA GLN A 253 14.43 16.85 5.50
C GLN A 253 15.65 15.95 5.75
N MET A 254 16.48 15.70 4.75
CA MET A 254 17.68 14.88 4.86
C MET A 254 18.57 15.28 6.04
N THR A 255 18.93 16.57 6.14
CA THR A 255 19.76 17.07 7.24
C THR A 255 19.10 16.85 8.60
N PHE A 256 17.79 17.07 8.67
CA PHE A 256 17.01 16.83 9.89
C PHE A 256 17.00 15.36 10.28
N ILE A 257 16.68 14.46 9.35
CA ILE A 257 16.61 13.01 9.57
C ILE A 257 17.97 12.44 9.97
N LEU A 258 19.05 12.81 9.30
CA LEU A 258 20.39 12.35 9.65
C LEU A 258 20.77 12.69 11.09
N GLY A 259 20.31 13.84 11.61
CA GLY A 259 20.52 14.23 13.00
C GLY A 259 19.62 13.53 14.02
N LYS A 260 18.54 12.87 13.58
CA LYS A 260 17.57 12.19 14.45
C LYS A 260 17.61 10.66 14.35
N SER A 261 18.28 10.11 13.34
CA SER A 261 18.36 8.66 13.12
C SER A 261 19.23 7.95 14.15
N ALA A 262 18.70 6.86 14.71
CA ALA A 262 19.47 5.94 15.55
C ALA A 262 20.33 4.99 14.73
N GLU A 263 19.90 4.68 13.52
CA GLU A 263 20.58 3.72 12.65
C GLU A 263 20.71 4.27 11.23
N PHE A 264 21.81 3.88 10.60
CA PHE A 264 22.11 4.24 9.22
C PHE A 264 22.36 2.95 8.45
N VAL A 265 21.58 2.74 7.40
CA VAL A 265 21.69 1.60 6.50
C VAL A 265 21.99 2.13 5.11
N THR A 266 22.92 1.50 4.42
CA THR A 266 23.03 1.62 2.96
C THR A 266 22.97 0.21 2.41
N ALA A 267 22.16 0.01 1.38
CA ALA A 267 21.98 -1.32 0.80
C ALA A 267 21.75 -1.22 -0.70
N ASP A 268 22.39 -2.11 -1.45
CA ASP A 268 22.24 -2.20 -2.90
C ASP A 268 22.64 -3.59 -3.40
N TYR A 269 22.28 -3.89 -4.64
CA TYR A 269 22.78 -5.08 -5.34
C TYR A 269 24.21 -4.86 -5.80
N ALA A 270 25.12 -5.72 -5.35
CA ALA A 270 26.46 -5.82 -5.87
C ALA A 270 26.42 -6.66 -7.16
N LYS A 271 26.92 -6.10 -8.25
CA LYS A 271 26.87 -6.71 -9.58
C LYS A 271 28.14 -7.51 -9.85
N ASN A 272 27.98 -8.64 -10.52
CA ASN A 272 29.09 -9.49 -10.94
C ASN A 272 29.92 -8.79 -12.02
N LEU A 273 31.23 -8.72 -11.82
CA LEU A 273 32.19 -8.49 -12.89
C LEU A 273 32.63 -9.85 -13.43
N SER A 274 32.10 -10.18 -14.61
CA SER A 274 32.22 -11.48 -15.29
C SER A 274 33.64 -12.01 -15.50
N SER A 275 34.68 -11.21 -15.24
CA SER A 275 36.08 -11.60 -15.32
C SER A 275 36.77 -11.94 -13.98
N LEU A 276 36.18 -11.65 -12.81
CA LEU A 276 36.92 -11.67 -11.54
C LEU A 276 36.29 -12.47 -10.38
N LYS A 277 35.21 -13.24 -10.61
CA LYS A 277 34.47 -13.97 -9.54
C LYS A 277 34.16 -13.10 -8.30
N THR A 278 34.00 -11.80 -8.55
CA THR A 278 33.89 -10.75 -7.54
C THR A 278 32.65 -9.92 -7.85
N VAL A 279 31.93 -9.51 -6.82
CA VAL A 279 30.80 -8.59 -6.95
C VAL A 279 31.16 -7.22 -6.41
N ASP A 280 30.82 -6.17 -7.17
CA ASP A 280 31.10 -4.79 -6.81
C ASP A 280 29.80 -4.04 -6.51
N GLY A 281 29.77 -3.35 -5.37
CA GLY A 281 28.71 -2.43 -4.98
C GLY A 281 29.23 -1.01 -4.77
N LYS A 282 28.36 -0.02 -5.00
CA LYS A 282 28.61 1.39 -4.66
C LYS A 282 27.71 1.79 -3.51
N TYR A 283 28.30 2.22 -2.41
CA TYR A 283 27.59 2.52 -1.17
C TYR A 283 27.83 3.98 -0.78
N ALA A 284 26.74 4.72 -0.56
CA ALA A 284 26.79 6.10 -0.10
C ALA A 284 26.68 6.11 1.44
N ILE A 285 27.83 6.30 2.09
CA ILE A 285 27.97 6.29 3.54
C ILE A 285 27.63 7.67 4.09
N SER A 286 26.60 7.71 4.94
CA SER A 286 26.01 8.95 5.44
C SER A 286 26.74 9.54 6.65
N LYS A 287 27.45 8.70 7.41
CA LYS A 287 28.13 9.05 8.67
C LYS A 287 29.41 8.24 8.80
N ASP A 288 30.46 8.84 9.37
CA ASP A 288 31.64 8.09 9.79
C ASP A 288 31.26 7.07 10.86
N GLY A 289 31.75 5.84 10.76
CA GLY A 289 31.49 4.85 11.80
C GLY A 289 31.97 3.45 11.48
N LYS A 290 31.72 2.53 12.41
CA LYS A 290 31.99 1.11 12.28
C LYS A 290 30.71 0.40 11.83
N TYR A 291 30.62 0.11 10.52
CA TYR A 291 29.47 -0.50 9.89
C TYR A 291 29.56 -2.03 9.95
N GLU A 292 28.51 -2.67 10.43
CA GLU A 292 28.26 -4.10 10.27
C GLU A 292 27.90 -4.40 8.82
N VAL A 293 28.45 -5.48 8.28
CA VAL A 293 28.33 -5.87 6.87
C VAL A 293 27.48 -7.12 6.76
N PHE A 294 26.43 -7.06 5.96
CA PHE A 294 25.49 -8.14 5.75
C PHE A 294 25.36 -8.49 4.27
N ILE A 295 25.33 -9.78 3.98
CA ILE A 295 25.06 -10.31 2.64
C ILE A 295 23.77 -11.11 2.68
N TYR A 296 22.83 -10.80 1.78
CA TYR A 296 21.59 -11.53 1.68
C TYR A 296 21.76 -12.77 0.79
N SER A 297 21.45 -13.93 1.35
CA SER A 297 21.57 -15.24 0.73
C SER A 297 20.18 -15.87 0.54
N ASN A 298 19.79 -16.04 -0.73
CA ASN A 298 18.55 -16.77 -1.07
C ASN A 298 18.74 -18.30 -1.12
N ASN A 299 19.98 -18.78 -1.08
CA ASN A 299 20.29 -20.20 -1.20
C ASN A 299 20.98 -20.66 0.09
N LYS A 300 20.32 -21.47 0.92
CA LYS A 300 20.98 -21.93 2.17
C LYS A 300 22.11 -22.93 1.95
N PHE A 301 22.27 -23.42 0.72
CA PHE A 301 23.21 -24.49 0.40
C PHE A 301 24.66 -24.00 0.32
N TRP A 302 24.93 -22.90 -0.41
CA TRP A 302 26.28 -22.33 -0.54
C TRP A 302 26.83 -21.78 0.78
N GLU A 303 25.98 -21.42 1.74
CA GLU A 303 26.41 -20.93 3.06
C GLU A 303 27.34 -21.91 3.80
N LYS A 304 27.19 -23.23 3.55
CA LYS A 304 28.02 -24.27 4.20
C LYS A 304 29.35 -24.52 3.49
N GLU A 305 29.50 -24.02 2.26
CA GLU A 305 30.69 -24.24 1.43
C GLU A 305 31.67 -23.08 1.51
N ILE A 306 31.23 -21.92 2.02
CA ILE A 306 32.06 -20.72 2.17
C ILE A 306 32.85 -20.78 3.47
N ASP A 307 34.16 -20.58 3.37
CA ASP A 307 35.06 -20.42 4.53
C ASP A 307 35.06 -18.95 4.98
N TYR A 308 35.42 -18.03 4.07
CA TYR A 308 35.47 -16.60 4.35
C TYR A 308 35.14 -15.73 3.13
N PHE A 309 34.90 -14.45 3.41
CA PHE A 309 34.80 -13.40 2.40
C PHE A 309 36.03 -12.49 2.44
N SER A 310 36.55 -12.19 1.25
CA SER A 310 37.56 -11.15 1.01
C SER A 310 36.86 -9.87 0.56
N ILE A 311 37.02 -8.79 1.33
CA ILE A 311 36.31 -7.51 1.13
C ILE A 311 37.33 -6.41 0.83
N LYS A 312 37.20 -5.70 -0.29
CA LYS A 312 38.08 -4.58 -0.65
C LYS A 312 37.31 -3.26 -0.68
N GLU A 313 37.84 -2.23 -0.03
CA GLU A 313 37.34 -0.86 -0.10
C GLU A 313 38.15 -0.06 -1.11
N ASN A 314 37.52 0.48 -2.15
CA ASN A 314 38.14 1.29 -3.20
C ASN A 314 39.39 0.63 -3.81
N GLY A 315 39.36 -0.70 -3.95
CA GLY A 315 40.46 -1.51 -4.49
C GLY A 315 41.63 -1.74 -3.54
N ARG A 316 41.58 -1.22 -2.31
CA ARG A 316 42.62 -1.38 -1.29
C ARG A 316 42.49 -2.71 -0.56
N ILE A 317 43.59 -3.11 0.09
CA ILE A 317 43.87 -4.39 0.77
C ILE A 317 42.60 -5.15 1.21
N PRO A 318 42.48 -6.44 0.85
CA PRO A 318 41.33 -7.24 1.26
C PRO A 318 41.28 -7.43 2.78
N ILE A 319 40.10 -7.22 3.34
CA ILE A 319 39.74 -7.56 4.71
C ILE A 319 39.09 -8.94 4.67
N ILE A 320 39.64 -9.89 5.44
CA ILE A 320 39.12 -11.25 5.54
C ILE A 320 38.09 -11.31 6.67
N LYS A 321 36.90 -11.85 6.37
CA LYS A 321 35.79 -11.97 7.31
C LYS A 321 35.18 -13.37 7.26
N ASN A 322 35.06 -13.99 8.42
CA ASN A 322 34.40 -15.28 8.56
C ASN A 322 32.88 -15.11 8.51
N VAL A 323 32.20 -16.14 8.03
CA VAL A 323 30.75 -16.14 7.88
C VAL A 323 30.08 -16.52 9.19
N VAL A 324 29.18 -15.66 9.66
CA VAL A 324 28.25 -15.99 10.74
C VAL A 324 26.84 -15.95 10.17
N SER A 325 26.19 -17.12 10.05
CA SER A 325 24.81 -17.21 9.55
C SER A 325 23.83 -16.68 10.59
N GLU A 326 22.93 -15.77 10.17
CA GLU A 326 21.87 -15.23 11.02
C GLU A 326 20.49 -15.79 10.65
N SER A 327 19.56 -15.73 11.61
CA SER A 327 18.19 -16.24 11.48
C SER A 327 17.31 -15.32 10.62
N SER A 328 17.59 -15.19 9.33
CA SER A 328 16.76 -14.39 8.38
C SER A 328 17.20 -14.50 6.91
N GLY A 329 18.17 -15.37 6.58
CA GLY A 329 18.79 -15.42 5.24
C GLY A 329 19.89 -14.38 5.06
N TRP A 330 20.23 -13.64 6.11
CA TRP A 330 21.38 -12.73 6.14
C TRP A 330 22.61 -13.44 6.70
N LEU A 331 23.74 -13.25 6.03
CA LEU A 331 25.07 -13.61 6.50
C LEU A 331 25.75 -12.37 7.07
N SER A 332 26.19 -12.43 8.31
CA SER A 332 26.97 -11.37 8.95
C SER A 332 28.46 -11.60 8.71
N LEU A 333 29.13 -10.58 8.17
CA LEU A 333 30.58 -10.60 7.89
C LEU A 333 31.37 -9.77 8.92
N GLY A 334 30.77 -9.50 10.07
CA GLY A 334 31.33 -8.59 11.07
C GLY A 334 31.33 -7.13 10.59
N ALA A 335 32.22 -6.31 11.15
CA ALA A 335 32.18 -4.87 10.93
C ALA A 335 33.49 -4.28 10.35
N MET A 336 33.36 -3.18 9.62
CA MET A 336 34.44 -2.39 9.03
C MET A 336 34.25 -0.89 9.30
N VAL A 337 35.35 -0.13 9.37
CA VAL A 337 35.30 1.32 9.57
C VAL A 337 35.16 2.00 8.22
N LEU A 338 34.13 2.81 8.05
CA LEU A 338 33.87 3.56 6.83
C LEU A 338 33.76 5.05 7.14
N LYS A 339 34.33 5.87 6.25
CA LYS A 339 34.19 7.32 6.28
C LYS A 339 32.96 7.77 5.51
N LYS A 340 32.36 8.89 5.87
CA LYS A 340 31.28 9.51 5.10
C LYS A 340 31.75 9.77 3.67
N GLY A 341 30.92 9.41 2.69
CA GLY A 341 31.25 9.54 1.27
C GLY A 341 30.81 8.33 0.46
N ASN A 342 31.20 8.32 -0.81
CA ASN A 342 30.92 7.21 -1.70
C ASN A 342 32.04 6.19 -1.65
N HIS A 343 31.68 4.92 -1.47
CA HIS A 343 32.61 3.81 -1.38
C HIS A 343 32.29 2.76 -2.42
N LYS A 344 33.31 2.29 -3.13
CA LYS A 344 33.24 1.08 -3.92
C LYS A 344 33.69 -0.09 -3.04
N ILE A 345 32.82 -1.05 -2.78
CA ILE A 345 33.17 -2.23 -1.97
C ILE A 345 33.01 -3.48 -2.84
N SER A 346 34.09 -4.25 -2.91
CA SER A 346 34.18 -5.49 -3.67
C SER A 346 34.16 -6.69 -2.74
N PHE A 347 33.41 -7.73 -3.08
CA PHE A 347 33.26 -8.95 -2.29
C PHE A 347 33.65 -10.17 -3.12
N THR A 348 34.46 -11.04 -2.53
CA THR A 348 34.86 -12.33 -3.11
C THR A 348 34.61 -13.42 -2.07
N ALA A 349 33.82 -14.43 -2.42
CA ALA A 349 33.61 -15.61 -1.59
C ALA A 349 34.71 -16.66 -1.87
N VAL A 350 35.23 -17.28 -0.81
CA VAL A 350 36.25 -18.32 -0.89
C VAL A 350 35.75 -19.58 -0.18
N ASP A 351 35.90 -20.73 -0.83
CA ASP A 351 35.49 -22.02 -0.26
C ASP A 351 36.51 -22.59 0.73
N ASN A 352 36.14 -23.69 1.38
CA ASN A 352 36.99 -24.42 2.35
C ASN A 352 38.32 -24.95 1.76
N ASN A 353 38.47 -24.97 0.43
CA ASN A 353 39.71 -25.35 -0.26
C ASN A 353 40.53 -24.14 -0.71
N GLY A 354 40.15 -22.92 -0.31
CA GLY A 354 40.82 -21.68 -0.69
C GLY A 354 40.51 -21.22 -2.12
N LYS A 355 39.52 -21.80 -2.80
CA LYS A 355 39.17 -21.46 -4.17
C LYS A 355 38.09 -20.38 -4.21
N MET A 356 38.29 -19.38 -5.06
CA MET A 356 37.28 -18.34 -5.30
C MET A 356 36.02 -18.93 -5.94
N MET A 357 34.89 -18.65 -5.32
CA MET A 357 33.55 -19.07 -5.76
C MET A 357 32.94 -18.02 -6.69
N HIS A 358 32.14 -18.48 -7.65
CA HIS A 358 31.38 -17.56 -8.50
C HIS A 358 30.21 -16.97 -7.71
N MET A 359 30.17 -15.66 -7.59
CA MET A 359 29.07 -14.94 -6.96
C MET A 359 28.14 -14.34 -8.02
N ASN A 360 26.84 -14.59 -7.89
CA ASN A 360 25.83 -13.92 -8.69
C ASN A 360 25.54 -12.52 -8.12
N GLU A 361 24.72 -11.73 -8.82
CA GLU A 361 24.21 -10.48 -8.28
C GLU A 361 23.58 -10.73 -6.89
N THR A 362 24.09 -10.00 -5.89
CA THR A 362 23.79 -10.28 -4.48
C THR A 362 23.44 -8.99 -3.75
N PHE A 363 22.41 -9.03 -2.90
CA PHE A 363 22.00 -7.87 -2.13
C PHE A 363 22.83 -7.75 -0.86
N ILE A 364 23.42 -6.57 -0.63
CA ILE A 364 24.35 -6.33 0.48
C ILE A 364 23.88 -5.10 1.24
N ALA A 365 23.93 -5.17 2.57
CA ALA A 365 23.58 -4.07 3.46
C ALA A 365 24.72 -3.77 4.43
N LEU A 366 24.97 -2.48 4.66
CA LEU A 366 25.90 -1.97 5.65
C LEU A 366 25.09 -1.22 6.70
N ARG A 367 25.23 -1.59 7.99
CA ARG A 367 24.47 -0.99 9.09
C ARG A 367 25.39 -0.37 10.13
N LEU A 368 25.13 0.88 10.48
CA LEU A 368 25.73 1.55 11.64
C LEU A 368 24.65 1.80 12.69
N ARG A 369 24.87 1.31 13.90
CA ARG A 369 24.05 1.64 15.08
C ARG A 369 24.68 2.79 15.85
N SER A 370 23.91 3.84 16.12
CA SER A 370 24.42 5.07 16.75
C SER A 370 23.93 5.28 18.19
N SER A 371 22.85 4.61 18.65
CA SER A 371 22.42 4.55 20.07
C SER A 371 21.13 3.72 20.24
N SER A 372 20.89 3.21 21.45
CA SER A 372 19.59 2.69 21.87
C SER A 372 18.65 3.87 22.16
N LEU A 373 17.58 4.01 21.40
CA LEU A 373 16.58 5.04 21.69
C LEU A 373 15.61 4.56 22.76
N GLY A 374 15.26 5.51 23.63
CA GLY A 374 14.45 5.31 24.83
C GLY A 374 13.01 4.87 24.55
N ASP A 375 12.25 4.78 25.63
CA ASP A 375 10.89 4.25 25.60
C ASP A 375 10.02 4.93 24.56
N ARG A 376 9.28 4.10 23.82
CA ARG A 376 8.33 4.57 22.82
C ARG A 376 7.00 4.91 23.50
N PRO A 377 6.36 6.04 23.15
CA PRO A 377 5.03 6.36 23.63
C PRO A 377 4.02 5.29 23.23
N LYS A 378 2.94 5.11 23.99
CA LYS A 378 1.82 4.26 23.55
C LYS A 378 0.87 5.08 22.68
N VAL A 379 0.32 4.43 21.66
CA VAL A 379 -0.66 5.06 20.75
C VAL A 379 -1.92 4.21 20.73
N SER A 380 -3.04 4.84 21.06
CA SER A 380 -4.38 4.33 20.76
C SER A 380 -5.02 5.25 19.72
N PHE A 381 -5.90 4.72 18.86
CA PHE A 381 -6.51 5.54 17.83
C PHE A 381 -7.91 5.09 17.45
N THR A 382 -8.66 6.00 16.83
CA THR A 382 -10.00 5.77 16.32
C THR A 382 -10.11 6.37 14.91
N ARG A 383 -10.62 5.59 13.97
CA ARG A 383 -11.02 6.07 12.65
C ARG A 383 -12.37 6.78 12.79
N ILE A 384 -12.40 8.10 12.57
CA ILE A 384 -13.64 8.87 12.59
C ILE A 384 -14.36 8.73 11.25
N ASN A 385 -13.62 8.88 10.15
CA ASN A 385 -14.08 8.64 8.78
C ASN A 385 -12.84 8.38 7.88
N PRO A 386 -12.99 8.10 6.57
CA PRO A 386 -11.84 7.86 5.68
C PRO A 386 -10.81 9.00 5.62
N ALA A 387 -11.23 10.24 5.83
CA ALA A 387 -10.38 11.44 5.78
C ALA A 387 -9.89 11.92 7.16
N LYS A 388 -10.23 11.20 8.25
CA LYS A 388 -9.96 11.66 9.62
C LYS A 388 -9.72 10.53 10.61
N PHE A 389 -8.58 10.59 11.28
CA PHE A 389 -8.21 9.71 12.38
C PHE A 389 -7.87 10.55 13.62
N ARG A 390 -8.17 10.00 14.79
CA ARG A 390 -7.77 10.56 16.08
C ARG A 390 -6.84 9.58 16.75
N ALA A 391 -5.65 10.04 17.11
CA ALA A 391 -4.70 9.29 17.91
C ALA A 391 -4.57 9.94 19.30
N ARG A 392 -4.58 9.11 20.35
CA ARG A 392 -4.16 9.50 21.69
C ARG A 392 -2.76 8.92 21.90
N VAL A 393 -1.83 9.79 22.26
CA VAL A 393 -0.45 9.39 22.57
C VAL A 393 -0.22 9.60 24.06
N THR A 394 0.25 8.55 24.73
CA THR A 394 0.53 8.52 26.18
C THR A 394 1.93 8.00 26.46
N ASP A 395 2.40 8.18 27.69
CA ASP A 395 3.75 7.79 28.14
C ASP A 395 4.85 8.52 27.33
N VAL A 396 4.61 9.79 27.00
CA VAL A 396 5.55 10.56 26.16
C VAL A 396 6.69 11.12 27.03
N THR A 397 7.87 10.53 26.91
CA THR A 397 9.10 10.99 27.59
C THR A 397 10.12 11.63 26.64
N ASN A 398 10.05 11.30 25.35
CA ASN A 398 11.01 11.73 24.33
C ASN A 398 10.28 12.10 23.03
N PRO A 399 10.90 12.93 22.17
CA PRO A 399 10.42 13.11 20.80
C PRO A 399 10.31 11.78 20.07
N TYR A 400 9.32 11.66 19.19
CA TYR A 400 9.01 10.41 18.52
C TYR A 400 8.51 10.64 17.11
N LEU A 401 8.53 9.59 16.30
CA LEU A 401 7.88 9.56 15.01
C LEU A 401 6.48 8.95 15.16
N LEU A 402 5.45 9.70 14.76
CA LEU A 402 4.10 9.18 14.60
C LEU A 402 3.94 8.67 13.17
N VAL A 403 3.82 7.36 12.99
CA VAL A 403 3.62 6.72 11.70
C VAL A 403 2.14 6.47 11.47
N PHE A 404 1.68 6.79 10.26
CA PHE A 404 0.37 6.50 9.74
C PHE A 404 0.52 5.68 8.47
N SER A 405 0.24 4.38 8.58
CA SER A 405 0.42 3.35 7.55
C SER A 405 -0.55 3.47 6.37
N GLU A 406 -0.82 4.69 5.87
CA GLU A 406 -1.46 5.01 4.60
C GLU A 406 -0.45 5.51 3.58
N SER A 407 -0.76 5.31 2.28
CA SER A 407 0.04 5.86 1.19
C SER A 407 0.34 7.34 1.38
N PHE A 408 1.62 7.69 1.23
CA PHE A 408 2.16 9.00 1.48
C PHE A 408 1.47 10.02 0.58
N ASN A 409 0.96 11.09 1.18
CA ASN A 409 0.35 12.18 0.45
C ASN A 409 0.48 13.47 1.27
N SER A 410 1.01 14.53 0.66
CA SER A 410 1.18 15.84 1.30
C SER A 410 -0.14 16.50 1.74
N GLY A 411 -1.28 16.01 1.24
CA GLY A 411 -2.62 16.40 1.68
C GLY A 411 -2.99 15.88 3.07
N TRP A 412 -2.34 14.82 3.58
CA TRP A 412 -2.49 14.43 4.98
C TRP A 412 -1.75 15.41 5.89
N LYS A 413 -2.46 15.93 6.89
CA LYS A 413 -1.93 16.86 7.88
C LYS A 413 -2.15 16.33 9.29
N ALA A 414 -1.18 16.53 10.16
CA ALA A 414 -1.28 16.22 11.58
C ALA A 414 -1.41 17.51 12.40
N TYR A 415 -2.33 17.52 13.36
CA TYR A 415 -2.60 18.67 14.22
C TYR A 415 -2.53 18.26 15.68
N HIS A 416 -1.96 19.12 16.52
CA HIS A 416 -2.05 18.97 17.96
C HIS A 416 -3.49 19.23 18.42
N GLY A 417 -4.03 18.33 19.23
CA GLY A 417 -5.39 18.40 19.75
C GLY A 417 -6.45 17.80 18.82
N ARG A 418 -7.71 18.06 19.18
CA ARG A 418 -8.89 17.60 18.43
C ARG A 418 -9.38 18.73 17.55
N ILE A 419 -9.23 18.58 16.25
CA ILE A 419 -9.77 19.56 15.29
C ILE A 419 -10.86 18.94 14.40
N ASN A 420 -11.73 19.77 13.84
CA ASN A 420 -12.69 19.41 12.79
C ASN A 420 -12.30 20.03 11.44
N TRP A 421 -13.08 19.73 10.39
CA TRP A 421 -12.79 20.19 9.02
C TRP A 421 -12.84 21.72 8.87
N PHE A 422 -13.68 22.40 9.65
CA PHE A 422 -13.79 23.85 9.60
C PHE A 422 -12.59 24.50 10.29
N GLN A 423 -12.19 23.95 11.44
CA GLN A 423 -11.01 24.41 12.18
C GLN A 423 -9.71 24.21 11.39
N SER A 424 -9.62 23.20 10.51
CA SER A 424 -8.44 22.99 9.66
C SER A 424 -8.18 24.09 8.63
N LEU A 425 -9.08 25.07 8.47
CA LEU A 425 -8.83 26.26 7.65
C LEU A 425 -7.84 27.23 8.31
N TRP A 426 -7.80 27.24 9.65
CA TRP A 426 -7.04 28.23 10.44
C TRP A 426 -6.04 27.58 11.38
N ALA A 427 -6.23 26.30 11.72
CA ALA A 427 -5.32 25.57 12.58
C ALA A 427 -3.96 25.38 11.90
N LYS A 428 -2.87 25.58 12.66
CA LYS A 428 -1.51 25.32 12.17
C LYS A 428 -1.20 23.83 12.28
N PRO A 429 -1.01 23.10 11.17
CA PRO A 429 -0.56 21.71 11.24
C PRO A 429 0.90 21.64 11.72
N ILE A 430 1.32 20.44 12.12
CA ILE A 430 2.74 20.11 12.28
C ILE A 430 3.46 20.43 10.97
N ALA A 431 4.66 21.01 11.08
CA ALA A 431 5.39 21.56 9.94
C ALA A 431 5.69 20.49 8.87
N GLU A 432 5.62 20.87 7.59
CA GLU A 432 5.78 19.95 6.46
C GLU A 432 7.21 19.39 6.36
N ASP A 433 8.22 20.12 6.83
CA ASP A 433 9.59 19.61 6.92
C ASP A 433 9.76 18.52 7.99
N LYS A 434 8.74 18.30 8.82
CA LYS A 434 8.63 17.18 9.76
C LYS A 434 7.63 16.11 9.30
N HIS A 435 7.09 16.23 8.08
CA HIS A 435 6.23 15.24 7.44
C HIS A 435 6.97 14.56 6.30
N PHE A 436 7.11 13.23 6.32
CA PHE A 436 7.87 12.50 5.31
C PHE A 436 7.35 11.08 5.11
N SER A 437 7.78 10.45 4.01
CA SER A 437 7.51 9.05 3.74
C SER A 437 8.36 8.15 4.66
N VAL A 438 7.73 7.14 5.24
CA VAL A 438 8.39 6.09 6.03
C VAL A 438 7.99 4.71 5.50
N ASN A 439 8.85 3.72 5.68
CA ASN A 439 8.66 2.35 5.18
C ASN A 439 8.39 2.27 3.67
N GLY A 440 8.85 3.28 2.90
CA GLY A 440 8.70 3.35 1.45
C GLY A 440 7.30 3.70 0.96
N TYR A 441 6.33 3.96 1.85
CA TYR A 441 4.98 4.31 1.42
C TYR A 441 4.15 5.06 2.46
N ALA A 442 4.43 4.94 3.75
CA ALA A 442 3.56 5.44 4.81
C ALA A 442 3.79 6.93 5.11
N ASN A 443 2.77 7.61 5.62
CA ASN A 443 2.94 8.98 6.14
C ASN A 443 3.57 8.93 7.54
N ALA A 444 4.42 9.90 7.85
CA ALA A 444 4.96 10.02 9.21
C ALA A 444 5.25 11.47 9.59
N TRP A 445 5.02 11.79 10.88
CA TRP A 445 5.31 13.11 11.44
C TRP A 445 6.27 13.00 12.62
N TYR A 446 7.33 13.80 12.62
CA TYR A 446 8.19 13.96 13.78
C TYR A 446 7.53 14.88 14.81
N ILE A 447 7.35 14.39 16.03
CA ILE A 447 6.69 15.09 17.13
C ILE A 447 7.73 15.44 18.20
N ASP A 448 8.07 16.72 18.32
CA ASP A 448 9.01 17.21 19.34
C ASP A 448 8.37 17.36 20.73
N LYS A 449 7.03 17.45 20.78
CA LYS A 449 6.30 17.72 22.02
C LYS A 449 6.35 16.51 22.95
N GLN A 450 7.03 16.68 24.09
CA GLN A 450 7.26 15.65 25.11
C GLN A 450 6.16 15.63 26.17
N SER A 451 4.90 15.57 25.72
CA SER A 451 3.77 15.42 26.65
C SER A 451 2.67 14.60 26.00
N ASP A 452 1.89 13.94 26.84
CA ASP A 452 0.68 13.26 26.44
C ASP A 452 -0.26 14.22 25.71
N GLN A 453 -0.86 13.74 24.62
CA GLN A 453 -1.65 14.59 23.74
C GLN A 453 -2.56 13.79 22.82
N ASP A 454 -3.58 14.48 22.34
CA ASP A 454 -4.35 14.04 21.19
C ASP A 454 -3.72 14.60 19.92
N ILE A 455 -3.69 13.80 18.87
CA ILE A 455 -3.29 14.21 17.53
C ILE A 455 -4.42 13.87 16.56
N THR A 456 -4.82 14.85 15.77
CA THR A 456 -5.76 14.65 14.67
C THR A 456 -4.98 14.50 13.37
N LEU A 457 -5.12 13.37 12.70
CA LEU A 457 -4.67 13.18 11.32
C LEU A 457 -5.85 13.44 10.39
N TYR A 458 -5.71 14.43 9.51
CA TYR A 458 -6.81 14.89 8.66
C TYR A 458 -6.34 15.13 7.22
N TYR A 459 -7.09 14.60 6.27
CA TYR A 459 -6.82 14.79 4.85
C TYR A 459 -7.38 16.14 4.40
N TRP A 460 -6.52 17.16 4.38
CA TRP A 460 -6.91 18.55 4.14
C TRP A 460 -7.64 18.80 2.81
N PRO A 461 -7.34 18.10 1.69
CA PRO A 461 -8.14 18.24 0.47
C PRO A 461 -9.64 17.95 0.66
N GLN A 462 -10.01 17.18 1.68
CA GLN A 462 -11.41 16.97 2.05
C GLN A 462 -12.13 18.26 2.45
N THR A 463 -11.42 19.25 3.01
CA THR A 463 -11.97 20.57 3.32
C THR A 463 -12.34 21.34 2.05
N LEU A 464 -11.49 21.29 1.03
CA LEU A 464 -11.79 21.91 -0.26
C LEU A 464 -13.02 21.27 -0.93
N PHE A 465 -13.13 19.94 -0.84
CA PHE A 465 -14.32 19.23 -1.30
C PHE A 465 -15.58 19.70 -0.58
N TYR A 466 -15.56 19.82 0.75
CA TYR A 466 -16.71 20.31 1.52
C TYR A 466 -17.10 21.74 1.16
N ILE A 467 -16.13 22.64 0.99
CA ILE A 467 -16.38 24.02 0.53
C ILE A 467 -17.02 24.01 -0.86
N GLY A 468 -16.45 23.24 -1.80
CA GLY A 468 -16.99 23.13 -3.16
C GLY A 468 -18.41 22.58 -3.19
N LEU A 469 -18.72 21.61 -2.34
CA LEU A 469 -20.06 21.05 -2.21
C LEU A 469 -21.07 22.09 -1.68
N ILE A 470 -20.69 22.87 -0.67
CA ILE A 470 -21.54 23.94 -0.12
C ILE A 470 -21.80 25.02 -1.18
N LEU A 471 -20.75 25.51 -1.86
CA LEU A 471 -20.88 26.53 -2.89
C LEU A 471 -21.76 26.05 -4.06
N SER A 472 -21.58 24.79 -4.49
CA SER A 472 -22.39 24.20 -5.55
C SER A 472 -23.85 24.07 -5.14
N GLY A 473 -24.11 23.67 -3.89
CA GLY A 473 -25.46 23.60 -3.32
C GLY A 473 -26.14 24.97 -3.25
N LEU A 474 -25.43 25.99 -2.77
CA LEU A 474 -25.93 27.37 -2.72
C LEU A 474 -26.22 27.93 -4.12
N LEU A 475 -25.34 27.67 -5.09
CA LEU A 475 -25.55 28.08 -6.48
C LEU A 475 -26.77 27.38 -7.08
N LEU A 476 -26.92 26.07 -6.88
CA LEU A 476 -28.06 25.31 -7.38
C LEU A 476 -29.37 25.83 -6.77
N ILE A 477 -29.40 26.08 -5.46
CA ILE A 477 -30.56 26.66 -4.79
C ILE A 477 -30.85 28.05 -5.37
N GLY A 478 -29.84 28.90 -5.52
CA GLY A 478 -29.99 30.23 -6.10
C GLY A 478 -30.57 30.19 -7.53
N LEU A 479 -30.10 29.27 -8.37
CA LEU A 479 -30.62 29.07 -9.73
C LEU A 479 -32.08 28.57 -9.71
N LEU A 480 -32.40 27.61 -8.85
CA LEU A 480 -33.77 27.10 -8.72
C LEU A 480 -34.73 28.18 -8.20
N THR A 481 -34.31 28.98 -7.22
CA THR A 481 -35.06 30.13 -6.73
C THR A 481 -35.27 31.16 -7.83
N TYR A 482 -34.22 31.51 -8.58
CA TYR A 482 -34.31 32.42 -9.72
C TYR A 482 -35.32 31.94 -10.77
N LEU A 483 -35.21 30.67 -11.20
CA LEU A 483 -36.12 30.07 -12.19
C LEU A 483 -37.56 30.03 -11.69
N THR A 484 -37.77 29.79 -10.40
CA THR A 484 -39.11 29.76 -9.80
C THR A 484 -39.71 31.16 -9.73
N LEU A 485 -38.92 32.17 -9.33
CA LEU A 485 -39.36 33.57 -9.32
C LEU A 485 -39.68 34.08 -10.73
N ASP A 486 -38.86 33.72 -11.72
CA ASP A 486 -39.11 34.06 -13.13
C ASP A 486 -40.38 33.39 -13.66
N TRP A 487 -40.59 32.10 -13.35
CA TRP A 487 -41.82 31.39 -13.69
C TRP A 487 -43.06 32.03 -13.07
N LEU A 488 -43.01 32.43 -11.79
CA LEU A 488 -44.11 33.12 -11.13
C LEU A 488 -44.42 34.47 -11.79
N LYS A 489 -43.41 35.28 -12.11
CA LYS A 489 -43.58 36.55 -12.84
C LYS A 489 -44.19 36.36 -14.23
N SER A 490 -43.79 35.30 -14.95
CA SER A 490 -44.34 35.02 -16.27
C SER A 490 -45.84 34.68 -16.21
N ARG A 491 -46.31 34.05 -15.13
CA ARG A 491 -47.74 33.75 -14.92
C ARG A 491 -48.55 34.99 -14.58
N THR A 492 -48.03 35.90 -13.76
CA THR A 492 -48.74 37.14 -13.44
C THR A 492 -48.91 38.04 -14.67
N ASN A 493 -47.91 38.09 -15.54
CA ASN A 493 -48.00 38.88 -16.78
C ASN A 493 -48.98 38.30 -17.81
N MET A 494 -49.18 36.98 -17.83
CA MET A 494 -50.18 36.32 -18.69
C MET A 494 -51.62 36.42 -18.16
N ALA A 495 -51.81 36.72 -16.88
CA ALA A 495 -53.14 36.88 -16.28
C ALA A 495 -53.66 38.33 -16.34
N GLY A 496 -52.80 39.29 -16.69
CA GLY A 496 -53.13 40.72 -16.83
C GLY A 496 -53.24 41.22 -18.27
N SER A 497 -53.09 40.35 -19.27
CA SER A 497 -53.35 40.58 -20.70
C SER A 497 -54.56 39.76 -21.13
#